data_AF-A0A849RT81-F1
#
_entry.id   AF-A0A849RT81-F1
#
_cell.length_a   1.000
_cell.length_b   1.000
_cell.length_c   1.000
_cell.angle_alpha   90.00
_cell.angle_beta   90.00
_cell.angle_gamma   90.00
#
_symmetry.space_group_name_H-M   'P 1'
#
loop_
_entity.id
_entity.type
_entity.pdbx_description
1 polymer ?
#
loop_
_entity_poly.entity_id
_entity_poly.type
_entity_poly.pdbx_seq_one_letter_code
_entity_poly.pdbx_strand_id
1 'polypeptide(L)' 'MRFVETPAFTAALRRHRDDETYRALQLALLLRPAQGPIIQGGAGLRKLRWAVPGRGKRGGVRLI' A
#
# COMPACT_ATOMS: atom_id res chain seq x y z
N MET A 1 7.12 -3.28 -14.57
CA MET A 1 5.85 -3.26 -13.79
C MET A 1 5.37 -1.82 -13.69
N ARG A 2 4.08 -1.56 -13.86
CA ARG A 2 3.49 -0.21 -13.85
C ARG A 2 2.58 -0.06 -12.64
N PHE A 3 2.77 1.00 -11.86
CA PHE A 3 1.83 1.39 -10.81
C PHE A 3 0.85 2.42 -11.38
N VAL A 4 -0.44 2.21 -11.14
CA VAL A 4 -1.51 3.15 -11.51
C VAL A 4 -2.25 3.47 -10.22
N GLU A 5 -2.34 4.75 -9.90
CA GLU A 5 -2.98 5.22 -8.67
C GLU A 5 -4.39 5.74 -8.97
N THR A 6 -5.31 5.49 -8.05
CA THR A 6 -6.61 6.17 -8.08
C THR A 6 -6.48 7.57 -7.45
N PRO A 7 -7.32 8.55 -7.84
CA PRO A 7 -7.28 9.88 -7.24
C PRO A 7 -7.42 9.87 -5.72
N ALA A 8 -8.27 8.98 -5.18
CA ALA A 8 -8.45 8.81 -3.73
C ALA A 8 -7.18 8.30 -3.05
N PHE A 9 -6.47 7.36 -3.69
CA PHE A 9 -5.20 6.85 -3.20
C PHE A 9 -4.14 7.95 -3.13
N THR A 10 -3.94 8.69 -4.23
CA THR A 10 -2.94 9.77 -4.29
C THR A 10 -3.25 10.87 -3.27
N ALA A 11 -4.52 11.23 -3.10
CA ALA A 11 -4.93 12.22 -2.10
C ALA A 11 -4.63 11.76 -0.66
N ALA A 12 -4.88 10.48 -0.35
CA ALA A 12 -4.58 9.90 0.96
C ALA A 12 -3.06 9.78 1.18
N LEU A 13 -2.30 9.42 0.14
CA LEU A 13 -0.85 9.31 0.19
C LEU A 13 -0.20 10.65 0.56
N ARG A 14 -0.56 11.72 -0.14
CA ARG A 14 -0.04 13.08 0.10
C ARG A 14 -0.32 13.60 1.52
N ARG A 15 -1.41 13.15 2.15
CA ARG A 15 -1.77 13.55 3.51
C ARG A 15 -1.01 12.81 4.59
N HIS A 16 -0.43 11.66 4.27
CA HIS A 16 -0.02 10.69 5.30
C HIS A 16 1.39 10.12 5.12
N ARG A 17 2.10 10.40 4.02
CA ARG A 17 3.35 9.70 3.69
C ARG A 17 4.48 10.61 3.24
N ASP A 18 5.66 10.22 3.70
CA ASP A 18 6.96 10.59 3.17
C ASP A 18 7.26 9.75 1.91
N ASP A 19 7.89 10.37 0.91
CA ASP A 19 8.15 9.80 -0.42
C ASP A 19 9.00 8.52 -0.34
N GLU A 20 9.93 8.45 0.60
CA GLU A 20 10.78 7.28 0.81
C GLU A 20 9.97 6.04 1.23
N THR A 21 8.97 6.22 2.09
CA THR A 21 8.12 5.11 2.51
C THR A 21 7.24 4.62 1.37
N TYR A 22 6.81 5.52 0.48
CA TYR A 22 6.06 5.14 -0.71
C TYR A 22 6.92 4.37 -1.70
N ARG A 23 8.17 4.80 -1.92
CA ARG A 23 9.13 4.10 -2.76
C ARG A 23 9.43 2.69 -2.24
N ALA A 24 9.62 2.52 -0.93
CA ALA A 24 9.83 1.22 -0.31
C ALA A 24 8.62 0.28 -0.52
N LEU A 25 7.40 0.81 -0.44
CA LEU A 25 6.18 0.05 -0.74
C LEU A 25 6.15 -0.41 -2.21
N GLN A 26 6.44 0.48 -3.15
CA GLN A 26 6.46 0.14 -4.59
C GLN A 26 7.49 -0.96 -4.88
N LEU A 27 8.69 -0.88 -4.31
CA LEU A 27 9.72 -1.92 -4.45
C LEU A 27 9.26 -3.27 -3.87
N ALA A 28 8.61 -3.26 -2.70
CA ALA A 28 8.08 -4.48 -2.10
C ALA A 28 7.01 -5.16 -2.97
N LEU A 29 6.11 -4.36 -3.56
CA LEU A 29 5.09 -4.86 -4.49
C LEU A 29 5.69 -5.32 -5.82
N LEU A 30 6.78 -4.70 -6.27
CA LEU A 30 7.49 -5.10 -7.48
C LEU A 30 8.13 -6.48 -7.33
N LEU A 31 8.70 -6.77 -6.16
CA LEU A 31 9.29 -8.07 -5.84
C LEU A 31 8.22 -9.13 -5.52
N ARG A 32 7.09 -8.75 -4.93
CA ARG A 32 6.01 -9.66 -4.53
C ARG A 32 4.63 -9.10 -4.91
N PRO A 33 4.22 -9.19 -6.18
CA PRO A 33 2.95 -8.64 -6.64
C PRO A 33 1.72 -9.29 -5.97
N ALA A 34 1.83 -10.55 -5.56
CA ALA A 34 0.76 -11.29 -4.90
C ALA A 34 0.69 -11.06 -3.37
N GLN A 35 1.40 -10.07 -2.83
CA GLN A 35 1.45 -9.83 -1.39
C GLN A 35 0.08 -9.40 -0.84
N GLY A 36 -0.29 -9.98 0.30
CA GLY A 36 -1.55 -9.71 0.97
C GLY A 36 -2.68 -10.64 0.54
N PRO A 37 -3.66 -10.89 1.43
CA PRO A 37 -4.80 -11.74 1.14
C PRO A 37 -5.71 -11.13 0.06
N ILE A 38 -6.31 -12.02 -0.74
CA ILE A 38 -7.41 -11.65 -1.64
C ILE A 38 -8.63 -11.24 -0.82
N ILE A 39 -9.25 -10.14 -1.21
CA ILE A 39 -10.52 -9.68 -0.66
C ILE A 39 -11.62 -10.54 -1.31
N GLN A 40 -12.32 -11.35 -0.51
CA GLN A 40 -13.44 -12.15 -0.98
C GLN A 40 -14.53 -11.24 -1.56
N GLY A 41 -15.06 -11.60 -2.74
CA GLY A 41 -16.00 -10.75 -3.50
C GLY A 41 -15.36 -9.51 -4.16
N GLY A 42 -14.07 -9.26 -3.98
CA GLY A 42 -13.36 -8.10 -4.52
C GLY A 42 -12.73 -8.31 -5.90
N ALA A 43 -13.19 -9.29 -6.67
CA ALA A 43 -12.71 -9.57 -8.03
C ALA A 43 -11.17 -9.66 -8.19
N GLY A 44 -10.48 -10.22 -7.20
CA GLY A 44 -9.02 -10.39 -7.22
C GLY A 44 -8.22 -9.25 -6.57
N LEU A 45 -8.88 -8.22 -6.03
CA LEU A 45 -8.24 -7.18 -5.21
C LEU A 45 -7.55 -7.80 -3.99
N ARG A 46 -6.40 -7.23 -3.59
CA ARG A 46 -5.60 -7.69 -2.46
C ARG A 46 -5.48 -6.61 -1.41
N LYS A 47 -5.54 -7.01 -0.14
CA LYS A 47 -5.40 -6.09 1.00
C LYS A 47 -4.01 -6.21 1.60
N LEU A 48 -3.17 -5.20 1.44
CA LEU A 48 -1.84 -5.15 2.04
C LEU A 48 -1.86 -4.36 3.36
N ARG A 49 -1.25 -4.93 4.40
CA ARG A 49 -0.95 -4.22 5.65
C ARG A 49 0.51 -3.75 5.59
N TRP A 50 0.72 -2.43 5.56
CA TRP A 50 2.05 -1.83 5.48
C TRP A 50 2.41 -1.14 6.78
N ALA A 51 3.48 -1.61 7.43
CA ALA A 51 4.05 -0.94 8.60
C ALA A 51 4.74 0.36 8.16
N VAL A 52 4.65 1.38 9.00
CA VAL A 52 5.29 2.68 8.74
C VAL A 52 6.41 2.84 9.76
N PRO A 53 7.66 3.08 9.33
CA PRO A 53 8.75 3.38 10.24
C PRO A 53 8.37 4.54 11.17
N GLY A 54 8.75 4.46 12.44
CA GLY A 54 8.44 5.50 13.44
C GLY A 54 6.97 5.53 13.91
N ARG A 55 6.09 4.64 13.42
CA ARG A 55 4.74 4.47 13.97
C ARG A 55 4.55 3.10 14.58
N GLY A 56 3.97 3.08 15.79
CA GLY A 56 3.64 1.84 16.50
C GLY A 56 2.54 1.00 15.80
N LYS A 57 2.15 -0.12 16.41
CA LYS A 57 1.21 -1.12 15.86
C LYS A 57 -0.10 -0.55 15.28
N ARG A 58 -0.59 0.57 15.81
CA ARG A 58 -1.82 1.26 15.36
C ARG A 58 -1.62 2.24 14.19
N GLY A 59 -0.38 2.62 13.88
CA GLY A 59 -0.09 3.60 12.82
C GLY A 59 0.27 3.00 11.46
N GLY A 60 0.17 1.68 11.31
CA GLY A 60 0.25 1.02 10.00
C GLY A 60 -0.91 1.39 9.08
N VAL A 61 -0.70 1.31 7.77
CA VAL A 61 -1.71 1.64 6.75
C VAL A 61 -2.15 0.40 6.02
N ARG A 62 -3.39 0.45 5.51
CA ARG A 62 -4.00 -0.61 4.72
C ARG A 62 -4.15 -0.11 3.29
N LEU A 63 -3.64 -0.88 2.34
CA LEU A 63 -3.67 -0.58 0.92
C LEU A 63 -4.56 -1.63 0.23
N ILE A 64 -5.33 -1.19 -0.75
CA ILE A 64 -6.20 -2.02 -1.60
C ILE A 64 -5.91 -1.64 -3.05
#